data_AF-A0A354WN62-F1
#
_entry.id   AF-A0A354WN62-F1
#
_cell.length_a   1.000
_cell.length_b   1.000
_cell.length_c   1.000
_cell.angle_alpha   90.00
_cell.angle_beta   90.00
_cell.angle_gamma   90.00
#
_symmetry.space_group_name_H-M   'P 1'
#
loop_
_entity.id
_entity.type
_entity.pdbx_description
1 polymer ?
#
loop_
_entity_poly.entity_id
_entity_poly.type
_entity_poly.pdbx_seq_one_letter_code
_entity_poly.pdbx_strand_id
1 'polypeptide(L)'
;NYEKILTMYNDAMQGKAQYLGFILCGTPQCMEDPRRGVYSYEALRSRLAEGHFSGEHKDLLSPVIRLQPLTSEEMLILTEKLADIHAGLYDYSQIVTQQDMVDFIEIEFGRIGADTHITPREVIRDFIEVLDIVYQNPGISVRGLLGSDQFRYAQNAVKEEQTDDSLAEFEL
;
A
#
# COMPACT_ATOMS: atom_id res chain seq x y z
N ASN A 1 1.27 18.37 18.18
CA ASN A 1 1.96 17.16 17.66
C ASN A 1 3.16 17.51 16.76
N TYR A 2 3.06 18.45 15.81
CA TYR A 2 4.16 18.83 14.89
C TYR A 2 5.52 19.14 15.53
N GLU A 3 5.56 19.79 16.70
CA GLU A 3 6.81 20.02 17.45
C GLU A 3 7.58 18.73 17.75
N LYS A 4 6.88 17.63 18.04
CA LYS A 4 7.49 16.32 18.26
C LYS A 4 8.10 15.79 16.96
N ILE A 5 7.39 15.92 15.84
CA ILE A 5 7.90 15.53 14.51
C ILE A 5 9.16 16.34 14.15
N LEU A 6 9.13 17.65 14.40
CA LEU A 6 10.28 18.52 14.18
C LEU A 6 11.47 18.13 15.08
N THR A 7 11.21 17.80 16.34
CA THR A 7 12.23 17.32 17.28
C THR A 7 12.86 16.02 16.80
N MET A 8 12.04 15.03 16.42
CA MET A 8 12.51 13.76 15.86
C MET A 8 13.36 13.98 14.59
N TYR A 9 12.91 14.82 13.66
CA TYR A 9 13.67 15.17 12.46
C TYR A 9 15.03 15.78 12.80
N ASN A 10 15.05 16.78 13.69
CA ASN A 10 16.28 17.48 14.07
C ASN A 10 17.25 16.55 14.81
N ASP A 11 16.77 15.71 15.71
CA ASP A 11 17.63 14.79 16.47
C ASP A 11 18.24 13.71 15.58
N ALA A 12 17.51 13.24 14.55
CA ALA A 12 18.05 12.36 13.52
C ALA A 12 19.11 13.07 12.66
N MET A 13 18.82 14.26 12.14
CA MET A 13 19.75 15.02 11.29
C MET A 13 20.99 15.55 12.02
N GLN A 14 20.88 15.86 13.31
CA GLN A 14 21.98 16.34 14.14
C GLN A 14 22.81 15.18 14.75
N GLY A 15 22.47 13.93 14.45
CA GLY A 15 23.20 12.75 14.92
C GLY A 15 23.07 12.49 16.42
N LYS A 16 22.02 13.03 17.07
CA LYS A 16 21.70 12.74 18.48
C LYS A 16 20.99 11.40 18.63
N ALA A 17 20.15 11.04 17.66
CA ALA A 17 19.44 9.77 17.60
C ALA A 17 20.11 8.81 16.61
N GLN A 18 21.36 8.42 16.90
CA GLN A 18 22.12 7.51 16.03
C GLN A 18 21.42 6.15 15.92
N TYR A 19 21.48 5.56 14.73
CA TYR A 19 20.85 4.26 14.41
C TYR A 19 19.32 4.22 14.45
N LEU A 20 18.65 5.37 14.64
CA LEU A 20 17.20 5.48 14.65
C LEU A 20 16.71 6.12 13.35
N GLY A 21 15.78 5.45 12.67
CA GLY A 21 15.09 5.95 11.48
C GLY A 21 13.59 5.99 11.70
N PHE A 22 12.93 7.01 11.18
CA PHE A 22 11.47 7.15 11.21
C PHE A 22 10.94 7.15 9.78
N ILE A 23 9.92 6.33 9.52
CA ILE A 23 9.15 6.35 8.28
C ILE A 23 7.72 6.71 8.66
N LEU A 24 7.25 7.83 8.12
CA LEU A 24 5.91 8.35 8.36
C LEU A 24 5.10 8.23 7.07
N CYS A 25 3.94 7.62 7.15
CA CYS A 25 2.99 7.51 6.04
C CYS A 25 1.77 8.37 6.33
N GLY A 26 1.25 9.05 5.32
CA GLY A 26 0.07 9.90 5.45
C GLY A 26 -0.56 10.17 4.09
N THR A 27 -1.79 10.65 4.11
CA THR A 27 -2.47 11.08 2.88
C THR A 27 -1.89 12.40 2.38
N PRO A 28 -2.07 12.74 1.10
CA PRO A 28 -1.73 14.08 0.60
C PRO A 28 -2.36 15.19 1.43
N GLN A 29 -3.59 15.02 1.93
CA GLN A 29 -4.23 15.99 2.81
C GLN A 29 -3.50 16.13 4.16
N CYS A 30 -3.00 15.04 4.74
CA CYS A 30 -2.21 15.08 5.99
C CYS A 30 -0.93 15.93 5.83
N MET A 31 -0.37 15.99 4.63
CA MET A 31 0.81 16.81 4.33
C MET A 31 0.44 18.24 3.98
N GLU A 32 -0.54 18.45 3.09
CA GLU A 32 -0.74 19.71 2.38
C GLU A 32 -1.89 20.57 2.89
N ASP A 33 -2.76 20.07 3.78
CA ASP A 33 -3.87 20.85 4.31
C ASP A 33 -3.34 22.18 4.92
N PRO A 34 -3.77 23.35 4.43
CA PRO A 34 -3.21 24.63 4.87
C PRO A 34 -3.44 24.95 6.35
N ARG A 35 -4.42 24.32 6.99
CA ARG A 35 -4.82 24.59 8.38
C ARG A 35 -4.23 23.55 9.34
N ARG A 36 -4.23 22.27 8.93
CA ARG A 36 -3.88 21.11 9.77
C ARG A 36 -2.96 20.09 9.11
N GLY A 37 -2.36 20.42 7.97
CA GLY A 37 -1.36 19.59 7.33
C GLY A 37 0.02 19.82 7.93
N VAL A 38 0.97 18.90 7.72
CA VAL A 38 2.37 19.07 8.15
C VAL A 38 2.98 20.37 7.59
N TYR A 39 2.61 20.77 6.37
CA TYR A 39 3.08 21.99 5.74
C TYR A 39 2.44 23.27 6.29
N SER A 40 1.38 23.21 7.12
CA SER A 40 0.88 24.40 7.81
C SER A 40 1.88 24.92 8.85
N TYR A 41 2.78 24.06 9.31
CA TYR A 41 3.86 24.41 10.22
C TYR A 41 5.14 24.74 9.44
N GLU A 42 5.45 26.03 9.33
CA GLU A 42 6.47 26.58 8.42
C GLU A 42 7.87 25.95 8.58
N ALA A 43 8.29 25.66 9.81
CA ALA A 43 9.59 25.05 10.09
C ALA A 43 9.69 23.60 9.57
N LEU A 44 8.58 22.86 9.51
CA LEU A 44 8.56 21.54 8.85
C LEU A 44 8.45 21.70 7.35
N ARG A 45 7.62 22.63 6.87
CA ARG A 45 7.46 22.92 5.43
C ARG A 45 8.79 23.23 4.76
N SER A 46 9.62 24.09 5.35
CA SER A 46 10.92 24.46 4.76
C SER A 46 11.92 23.32 4.67
N ARG A 47 11.72 22.23 5.41
CA ARG A 47 12.60 21.04 5.43
C ARG A 47 12.04 19.88 4.60
N LEU A 48 10.73 19.76 4.51
CA LEU A 48 10.03 18.61 3.92
C LEU A 48 9.44 18.90 2.54
N ALA A 49 9.18 20.17 2.22
CA ALA A 49 8.65 20.53 0.91
C ALA A 49 9.66 20.20 -0.18
N GLU A 50 9.14 19.75 -1.32
CA GLU A 50 9.97 19.42 -2.47
C GLU A 50 10.74 20.65 -2.98
N GLY A 51 11.95 20.39 -3.49
CA GLY A 51 12.78 21.42 -4.10
C GLY A 51 12.20 21.94 -5.41
N HIS A 52 12.61 23.14 -5.82
CA HIS A 52 12.13 23.80 -7.04
C HIS A 52 12.33 23.02 -8.35
N PHE A 53 13.14 21.97 -8.33
CA PHE A 53 13.50 21.17 -9.49
C PHE A 53 12.78 19.80 -9.55
N SER A 54 11.84 19.51 -8.62
CA SER A 54 11.14 18.22 -8.50
C SER A 54 10.10 17.93 -9.59
N GLY A 55 10.25 18.51 -10.79
CA GLY A 55 9.33 18.38 -11.92
C GLY A 55 9.26 16.96 -12.50
N GLU A 56 9.77 16.76 -13.73
CA GLU A 56 9.67 15.46 -14.41
C GLU A 56 10.55 14.35 -13.80
N HIS A 57 11.47 14.70 -12.90
CA HIS A 57 12.43 13.76 -12.31
C HIS A 57 12.02 13.41 -10.88
N LYS A 58 11.87 12.10 -10.59
CA LYS A 58 11.60 11.61 -9.24
C LYS A 58 12.86 11.67 -8.38
N ASP A 59 12.84 12.52 -7.35
CA ASP A 59 13.88 12.53 -6.32
C ASP A 59 13.51 11.56 -5.19
N LEU A 60 14.06 10.34 -5.25
CA LEU A 60 13.85 9.31 -4.22
C LEU A 60 14.71 9.52 -2.96
N LEU A 61 15.64 10.48 -2.97
CA LEU A 61 16.43 10.86 -1.80
C LEU A 61 15.83 12.05 -1.06
N SER A 62 14.72 12.60 -1.58
CA SER A 62 13.90 13.60 -0.92
C SER A 62 13.37 13.09 0.43
N PRO A 63 13.23 13.96 1.44
CA PRO A 63 12.63 13.60 2.74
C PRO A 63 11.15 13.21 2.62
N VAL A 64 10.48 13.55 1.52
CA VAL A 64 9.10 13.16 1.23
C VAL A 64 9.06 12.47 -0.13
N ILE A 65 8.52 11.26 -0.16
CA ILE A 65 8.31 10.47 -1.37
C ILE A 65 6.80 10.39 -1.63
N ARG A 66 6.37 10.87 -2.80
CA ARG A 66 4.98 10.72 -3.24
C ARG A 66 4.78 9.35 -3.88
N LEU A 67 3.97 8.53 -3.24
CA LEU A 67 3.57 7.23 -3.78
C LEU A 67 2.54 7.43 -4.88
N GLN A 68 2.78 6.78 -6.02
CA GLN A 68 1.80 6.67 -7.08
C GLN A 68 1.00 5.36 -6.90
N PRO A 69 -0.28 5.34 -7.27
CA PRO A 69 -1.03 4.09 -7.34
C PRO A 69 -0.31 3.11 -8.27
N LEU A 70 -0.35 1.82 -7.91
CA LEU A 70 0.21 0.77 -8.76
C LEU A 70 -0.60 0.66 -10.05
N THR A 71 0.08 0.54 -11.18
CA THR A 71 -0.54 0.20 -12.46
C THR A 71 -0.94 -1.28 -12.49
N SER A 72 -1.80 -1.68 -13.43
CA SER A 72 -2.15 -3.11 -13.60
C SER A 72 -0.92 -3.98 -13.88
N GLU A 73 0.09 -3.45 -14.57
CA GLU A 73 1.37 -4.15 -14.81
C GLU A 73 2.17 -4.30 -13.51
N GLU A 74 2.24 -3.26 -12.69
CA GLU A 74 2.90 -3.32 -11.38
C GLU A 74 2.15 -4.24 -10.40
N MET A 75 0.83 -4.34 -10.52
CA MET A 75 0.01 -5.29 -9.77
C MET A 75 0.30 -6.75 -10.17
N LEU A 76 0.56 -7.02 -11.44
CA LEU A 76 1.00 -8.35 -11.89
C LEU A 76 2.38 -8.71 -11.31
N ILE A 77 3.33 -7.76 -11.31
CA ILE A 77 4.64 -7.98 -10.70
C ILE A 77 4.50 -8.21 -9.18
N LEU A 78 3.55 -7.52 -8.54
CA LEU A 78 3.23 -7.74 -7.13
C LEU A 78 2.72 -9.17 -6.89
N THR A 79 1.80 -9.68 -7.70
CA THR A 79 1.28 -11.05 -7.54
C THR A 79 2.36 -12.10 -7.81
N GLU A 80 3.25 -11.91 -8.78
CA GLU A 80 4.43 -12.76 -8.99
C GLU A 80 5.28 -12.85 -7.71
N LYS A 81 5.62 -11.70 -7.12
CA LYS A 81 6.40 -11.66 -5.87
C LYS A 81 5.67 -12.29 -4.70
N LEU A 82 4.35 -12.13 -4.61
CA LEU A 82 3.55 -12.74 -3.54
C LEU A 82 3.54 -14.27 -3.67
N ALA A 83 3.43 -14.80 -4.88
CA ALA A 83 3.50 -16.24 -5.13
C ALA A 83 4.87 -16.81 -4.74
N ASP A 84 5.96 -16.12 -5.10
CA ASP A 84 7.32 -16.49 -4.71
C ASP A 84 7.50 -16.48 -3.17
N ILE A 85 7.02 -15.44 -2.50
CA ILE A 85 7.08 -15.31 -1.02
C ILE A 85 6.29 -16.43 -0.35
N HIS A 86 5.08 -16.70 -0.85
CA HIS A 86 4.21 -17.75 -0.30
C HIS A 86 4.83 -19.15 -0.47
N ALA A 87 5.36 -19.44 -1.67
CA ALA A 87 6.10 -20.66 -1.96
C ALA A 87 7.31 -20.83 -1.05
N GLY A 88 8.10 -19.75 -0.86
CA GLY A 88 9.26 -19.75 0.03
C GLY A 88 8.91 -19.91 1.51
N LEU A 89 7.78 -19.37 1.96
CA LEU A 89 7.32 -19.47 3.35
C LEU A 89 6.90 -20.89 3.72
N TYR A 90 6.23 -21.59 2.80
CA TYR A 90 5.70 -22.95 3.03
C TYR A 90 6.55 -24.07 2.41
N ASP A 91 7.74 -23.73 1.88
CA ASP A 91 8.74 -24.66 1.31
C ASP A 91 8.17 -25.58 0.22
N TYR A 92 7.40 -25.01 -0.71
CA TYR A 92 6.88 -25.74 -1.87
C TYR A 92 7.25 -25.05 -3.19
N SER A 93 7.29 -25.81 -4.28
CA SER A 93 7.52 -25.25 -5.61
C SER A 93 6.32 -24.45 -6.10
N GLN A 94 6.53 -23.28 -6.69
CA GLN A 94 5.45 -22.45 -7.22
C GLN A 94 4.45 -23.25 -8.07
N ILE A 95 3.19 -23.27 -7.62
CA ILE A 95 2.08 -24.04 -8.22
C ILE A 95 1.25 -23.23 -9.20
N VAL A 96 1.27 -21.90 -9.08
CA VAL A 96 0.54 -20.98 -9.96
C VAL A 96 1.41 -20.57 -11.13
N THR A 97 0.84 -20.56 -12.33
CA THR A 97 1.54 -20.13 -13.54
C THR A 97 1.39 -18.63 -13.75
N GLN A 98 2.24 -18.04 -14.62
CA GLN A 98 2.08 -16.64 -15.00
C GLN A 98 0.70 -16.36 -15.63
N GLN A 99 0.16 -17.32 -16.40
CA GLN A 99 -1.18 -17.16 -16.98
C GLN A 99 -2.26 -17.13 -15.89
N ASP A 100 -2.13 -17.92 -14.83
CA ASP A 100 -3.08 -17.88 -13.70
C ASP A 100 -3.07 -16.51 -12.99
N MET A 101 -1.91 -15.87 -12.89
CA MET A 101 -1.77 -14.52 -12.31
C MET A 101 -2.37 -13.44 -13.22
N VAL A 102 -2.17 -13.56 -14.53
CA VAL A 102 -2.81 -12.67 -15.52
C VAL A 102 -4.33 -12.80 -15.46
N ASP A 103 -4.83 -14.04 -15.51
CA ASP A 103 -6.28 -14.33 -15.41
C ASP A 103 -6.86 -13.76 -14.11
N PHE A 104 -6.15 -13.87 -12.98
CA PHE A 104 -6.54 -13.27 -11.71
C PHE A 104 -6.66 -11.74 -11.80
N ILE A 105 -5.63 -11.05 -12.30
CA ILE A 105 -5.64 -9.59 -12.44
C ILE A 105 -6.76 -9.13 -13.39
N GLU A 106 -6.95 -9.81 -14.53
CA GLU A 106 -8.04 -9.48 -15.47
C GLU A 106 -9.42 -9.63 -14.83
N ILE A 107 -9.63 -10.69 -14.02
CA ILE A 107 -10.89 -10.93 -13.30
C ILE A 107 -11.12 -9.90 -12.19
N GLU A 108 -10.07 -9.50 -11.47
CA GLU A 108 -10.14 -8.44 -10.46
C GLU A 108 -10.53 -7.11 -11.12
N PHE A 109 -9.78 -6.66 -12.14
CA PHE A 109 -10.01 -5.37 -12.81
C PHE A 109 -11.24 -5.34 -13.72
N GLY A 110 -11.69 -6.47 -14.25
CA GLY A 110 -12.87 -6.58 -15.11
C GLY A 110 -14.21 -6.42 -14.39
N ARG A 111 -14.21 -6.25 -13.06
CA ARG A 111 -15.45 -6.08 -12.28
C ARG A 111 -16.08 -4.72 -12.56
N ILE A 112 -17.38 -4.71 -12.87
CA ILE A 112 -18.16 -3.48 -13.08
C ILE A 112 -18.10 -2.63 -11.79
N GLY A 113 -17.45 -1.45 -11.87
CA GLY A 113 -17.20 -0.57 -10.73
C GLY A 113 -15.77 -0.60 -10.16
N ALA A 114 -14.90 -1.49 -10.67
CA ALA A 114 -13.49 -1.64 -10.31
C ALA A 114 -12.65 -0.37 -10.54
N ASP A 115 -12.99 0.42 -11.57
CA ASP A 115 -12.26 1.63 -11.96
C ASP A 115 -12.15 2.67 -10.85
N THR A 116 -12.93 2.55 -9.77
CA THR A 116 -12.91 3.54 -8.69
C THR A 116 -12.38 3.04 -7.35
N HIS A 117 -12.26 1.73 -7.09
CA HIS A 117 -12.01 1.26 -5.71
C HIS A 117 -11.22 -0.05 -5.55
N ILE A 118 -10.58 -0.64 -6.56
CA ILE A 118 -9.69 -1.78 -6.28
C ILE A 118 -8.43 -1.28 -5.60
N THR A 119 -8.26 -1.64 -4.33
CA THR A 119 -7.07 -1.27 -3.56
C THR A 119 -6.02 -2.39 -3.63
N PRO A 120 -4.72 -2.06 -3.61
CA PRO A 120 -3.67 -3.08 -3.51
C PRO A 120 -3.86 -4.03 -2.32
N ARG A 121 -4.44 -3.55 -1.21
CA ARG A 121 -4.76 -4.36 -0.04
C ARG A 121 -5.73 -5.51 -0.36
N GLU A 122 -6.77 -5.24 -1.14
CA GLU A 122 -7.78 -6.23 -1.51
C GLU A 122 -7.17 -7.28 -2.43
N VAL A 123 -6.46 -6.84 -3.46
CA VAL A 123 -5.78 -7.76 -4.39
C VAL A 123 -4.78 -8.66 -3.68
N ILE A 124 -3.98 -8.13 -2.74
CA ILE A 124 -3.06 -8.94 -1.93
C ILE A 124 -3.84 -10.00 -1.13
N ARG A 125 -4.92 -9.60 -0.45
CA ARG A 125 -5.72 -10.53 0.35
C ARG A 125 -6.30 -11.64 -0.51
N ASP A 126 -7.03 -11.28 -1.55
CA ASP A 126 -7.77 -12.22 -2.39
C ASP A 126 -6.79 -13.18 -3.09
N PHE A 127 -5.61 -12.68 -3.50
CA PHE A 127 -4.59 -13.53 -4.11
C PHE A 127 -3.97 -14.52 -3.10
N ILE A 128 -3.69 -14.10 -1.87
CA ILE A 128 -3.19 -15.01 -0.83
C ILE A 128 -4.24 -16.09 -0.51
N GLU A 129 -5.52 -15.73 -0.44
CA GLU A 129 -6.61 -16.71 -0.26
C GLU A 129 -6.66 -17.73 -1.40
N VAL A 130 -6.45 -17.30 -2.64
CA VAL A 130 -6.33 -18.20 -3.80
C VAL A 130 -5.13 -19.15 -3.64
N LEU A 131 -3.96 -18.62 -3.26
CA LEU A 131 -2.75 -19.42 -3.05
C LEU A 131 -2.95 -20.47 -1.94
N ASP A 132 -3.54 -20.07 -0.81
CA ASP A 132 -3.85 -20.96 0.31
C ASP A 132 -4.76 -22.12 -0.12
N ILE A 133 -5.82 -21.82 -0.89
CA ILE A 133 -6.78 -22.83 -1.36
C ILE A 133 -6.13 -23.81 -2.32
N VAL A 134 -5.38 -23.32 -3.31
CA VAL A 134 -4.74 -24.15 -4.33
C VAL A 134 -3.62 -24.99 -3.71
N TYR A 135 -2.87 -24.43 -2.76
CA TYR A 135 -1.87 -25.16 -1.99
C TYR A 135 -2.48 -26.33 -1.21
N GLN A 136 -3.61 -26.11 -0.53
CA GLN A 136 -4.31 -27.15 0.22
C GLN A 136 -5.03 -28.18 -0.66
N ASN A 137 -5.34 -27.83 -1.91
CA ASN A 137 -6.15 -28.65 -2.81
C ASN A 137 -5.49 -28.77 -4.20
N PRO A 138 -4.49 -29.65 -4.37
CA PRO A 138 -3.71 -29.77 -5.62
C PRO A 138 -4.52 -30.16 -6.87
N GLY A 139 -5.78 -30.56 -6.71
CA GLY A 139 -6.70 -30.89 -7.82
C GLY A 139 -7.53 -29.71 -8.33
N ILE A 140 -7.46 -28.55 -7.67
CA ILE A 140 -8.20 -27.34 -8.06
C ILE A 140 -7.31 -26.48 -8.95
N SER A 141 -7.81 -26.12 -10.13
CA SER A 141 -7.16 -25.11 -10.96
C SER A 141 -7.54 -23.69 -10.50
N VAL A 142 -6.59 -22.75 -10.56
CA VAL A 142 -6.82 -21.33 -10.21
C VAL A 142 -8.00 -20.78 -11.00
N ARG A 143 -8.02 -20.99 -12.32
CA ARG A 143 -9.13 -20.56 -13.18
C ARG A 143 -10.48 -21.18 -12.80
N GLY A 144 -10.49 -22.44 -12.36
CA GLY A 144 -11.69 -23.11 -11.88
C GLY A 144 -12.20 -22.51 -10.56
N LEU A 145 -11.29 -22.12 -9.67
CA LEU A 145 -11.60 -21.44 -8.42
C LEU A 145 -12.20 -20.04 -8.69
N LEU A 146 -11.53 -19.24 -9.51
CA LEU A 146 -11.91 -17.85 -9.82
C LEU A 146 -13.23 -17.76 -10.61
N GLY A 147 -13.53 -18.77 -11.42
CA GLY A 147 -14.79 -18.86 -12.18
C GLY A 147 -15.95 -19.50 -11.44
N SER A 148 -15.76 -19.96 -10.20
CA SER A 148 -16.81 -20.64 -9.42
C SER A 148 -17.66 -19.67 -8.60
N ASP A 149 -18.98 -19.88 -8.55
CA ASP A 149 -19.92 -19.13 -7.69
C ASP A 149 -19.58 -19.22 -6.18
N GLN A 150 -18.66 -20.12 -5.79
CA GLN A 150 -18.21 -20.32 -4.41
C GLN A 150 -17.20 -19.27 -3.96
N PHE A 151 -16.45 -18.66 -4.89
CA PHE A 151 -15.54 -17.58 -4.55
C PHE A 151 -16.32 -16.26 -4.43
N ARG A 152 -16.88 -16.04 -3.24
CA ARG A 152 -17.49 -14.77 -2.87
C ARG A 152 -16.42 -13.84 -2.32
N TYR A 153 -15.87 -13.01 -3.19
CA TYR A 153 -14.94 -11.94 -2.84
C TYR A 153 -15.51 -11.08 -1.69
N ALA A 154 -14.63 -10.64 -0.79
CA ALA A 154 -15.04 -9.84 0.35
C ALA A 154 -15.72 -8.55 -0.14
N GLN A 155 -16.93 -8.26 0.37
CA GLN A 155 -17.59 -7.00 0.06
C GLN A 155 -16.79 -5.83 0.67
N ASN A 156 -16.56 -4.80 -0.15
CA ASN A 156 -15.86 -3.56 0.21
C ASN A 156 -16.23 -3.09 1.63
N ALA A 157 -15.28 -3.20 2.56
CA ALA A 157 -15.44 -2.66 3.91
C ALA A 157 -15.30 -1.13 3.93
N VAL A 158 -14.94 -0.49 2.81
CA VAL A 158 -14.90 0.96 2.66
C VAL A 158 -16.33 1.51 2.46
N LYS A 159 -17.22 1.24 3.42
CA LYS A 159 -18.21 2.26 3.77
C LYS A 159 -17.43 3.27 4.58
N GLU A 160 -17.38 4.50 4.09
CA GLU A 160 -16.89 5.70 4.78
C GLU A 160 -16.97 5.51 6.29
N GLU A 161 -15.84 5.17 6.92
CA GLU A 161 -15.69 5.42 8.34
C GLU A 161 -15.83 6.93 8.44
N GLN A 162 -16.99 7.39 8.92
CA GLN A 162 -17.14 8.72 9.44
C GLN A 162 -15.96 8.90 10.40
N THR A 163 -14.99 9.72 10.00
CA THR A 163 -13.85 10.09 10.84
C THR A 163 -14.43 10.59 12.15
N ASP A 164 -14.34 9.76 13.18
CA ASP A 164 -14.62 10.18 14.54
C ASP A 164 -13.48 11.14 14.92
N ASP A 165 -13.82 12.42 15.09
CA ASP A 165 -12.90 13.50 15.49
C ASP A 165 -12.23 13.21 16.86
N SER A 166 -12.61 12.12 17.55
CA SER A 166 -12.07 11.67 18.83
C SER A 166 -10.65 11.07 18.78
N LEU A 167 -10.15 10.66 17.60
CA LEU A 167 -8.82 10.02 17.48
C LEU A 167 -7.63 11.00 17.46
N ALA A 168 -7.88 12.30 17.66
CA ALA A 168 -6.84 13.34 17.58
C ALA A 168 -5.96 13.46 18.84
N GLU A 169 -6.29 12.79 19.94
CA GLU A 169 -5.58 12.96 21.21
C GLU A 169 -4.85 11.69 21.64
N PHE A 170 -3.53 11.70 21.51
CA PHE A 170 -2.66 10.79 22.26
C PHE A 170 -2.44 11.40 23.65
N GLU A 171 -3.18 10.90 24.64
CA GLU A 171 -2.83 11.12 26.06
C GLU A 171 -1.60 10.27 26.44
N LEU A 172 -0.78 10.81 27.35
CA LEU A 172 0.48 10.25 27.85
C LEU A 172 0.28 9.07 28.80
#